data_AF-A0A519RNU2-F1
#
_entry.id   AF-A0A519RNU2-F1
#
_cell.length_a   1.000
_cell.length_b   1.000
_cell.length_c   1.000
_cell.angle_alpha   90.00
_cell.angle_beta   90.00
_cell.angle_gamma   90.00
#
_symmetry.space_group_name_H-M   'P 1'
#
loop_
_entity.id
_entity.type
_entity.pdbx_description
1 polymer ?
#
loop_
_entity_poly.entity_id
_entity_poly.type
_entity_poly.pdbx_seq_one_letter_code
_entity_poly.pdbx_strand_id
1 'polypeptide(L)'
;MVKKIVLITTGQPAVNPRLVKEANSLVCAGFEVTVLYCHVIEWASDFDKQFLQNVSWKHFLIGGSPKQKSFVYLVTRLRFNWNSAIAQDPFDKNVIY
;
A
#
# COMPACT_ATOMS: atom_id res chain seq x y z
N MET A 1 -5.56 -0.80 28.81
CA MET A 1 -6.26 -0.46 27.55
C MET A 1 -5.36 -0.87 26.40
N VAL A 2 -5.85 -1.64 25.42
CA VAL A 2 -5.07 -2.03 24.23
C VAL A 2 -4.85 -0.80 23.35
N LYS A 3 -3.60 -0.51 22.99
CA LYS A 3 -3.26 0.61 22.11
C LYS A 3 -3.44 0.18 20.64
N LYS A 4 -3.98 1.09 19.83
CA LYS A 4 -4.24 0.87 18.40
C LYS A 4 -3.15 1.51 17.56
N ILE A 5 -2.65 0.79 16.57
CA ILE A 5 -1.62 1.26 15.65
C ILE A 5 -2.10 1.08 14.21
N VAL A 6 -1.92 2.12 13.40
CA VAL A 6 -2.20 2.09 11.97
C VAL A 6 -0.88 2.22 11.21
N LEU A 7 -0.61 1.27 10.33
CA LEU A 7 0.51 1.30 9.39
C LEU A 7 -0.03 1.68 8.01
N ILE A 8 0.60 2.64 7.35
CA ILE A 8 0.18 3.14 6.04
C ILE A 8 1.34 2.95 5.06
N THR A 9 1.07 2.31 3.93
CA THR A 9 2.06 2.05 2.87
C THR A 9 1.46 2.33 1.50
N THR A 10 2.28 2.81 0.57
CA THR A 10 1.92 2.92 -0.86
C THR A 10 2.10 1.60 -1.61
N GLY A 11 2.84 0.65 -1.03
CA GLY A 11 3.08 -0.68 -1.59
C GLY A 11 2.15 -1.75 -1.04
N GLN A 12 1.94 -2.81 -1.82
CA GLN A 12 1.25 -4.02 -1.37
C GLN A 12 2.04 -4.79 -0.30
N PRO A 13 1.39 -5.48 0.66
CA PRO A 13 2.07 -6.32 1.65
C PRO A 13 2.99 -7.37 1.03
N ALA A 14 2.58 -8.01 -0.07
CA ALA A 14 3.40 -8.97 -0.82
C ALA A 14 4.74 -8.41 -1.31
N VAL A 15 4.81 -7.10 -1.61
CA VAL A 15 6.04 -6.44 -2.09
C VAL A 15 6.79 -5.71 -0.99
N ASN A 16 6.26 -5.71 0.24
CA ASN A 16 6.85 -5.01 1.38
C ASN A 16 7.02 -5.96 2.59
N PRO A 17 8.01 -6.87 2.56
CA PRO A 17 8.25 -7.81 3.65
C PRO A 17 8.64 -7.10 4.97
N ARG A 18 9.18 -5.87 4.89
CA ARG A 18 9.50 -5.07 6.08
C ARG A 18 8.24 -4.68 6.84
N LEU A 19 7.22 -4.18 6.13
CA LEU A 19 5.91 -3.87 6.70
C LEU A 19 5.27 -5.09 7.36
N VAL A 20 5.33 -6.25 6.69
CA VAL A 20 4.78 -7.50 7.25
C VAL A 20 5.46 -7.87 8.56
N LYS A 21 6.79 -7.79 8.61
CA LYS A 21 7.56 -8.06 9.82
C LYS A 21 7.16 -7.10 10.96
N GLU A 22 7.05 -5.80 10.66
CA GLU A 22 6.65 -4.78 11.63
C GLU A 22 5.23 -5.01 12.16
N ALA A 23 4.25 -5.26 11.28
CA ALA A 23 2.88 -5.55 11.66
C ALA A 23 2.79 -6.77 12.59
N ASN A 24 3.51 -7.84 12.25
CA ASN A 24 3.58 -9.05 13.08
C ASN A 24 4.22 -8.77 14.44
N SER A 25 5.34 -8.05 14.47
CA SER A 25 6.02 -7.69 15.73
C SER A 25 5.12 -6.86 16.66
N LEU A 26 4.35 -5.93 16.10
CA LEU A 26 3.42 -5.12 16.87
C LEU A 26 2.23 -5.94 17.40
N VAL A 27 1.68 -6.87 16.60
CA VAL A 27 0.66 -7.80 17.11
C VAL A 27 1.23 -8.67 18.23
N CYS A 28 2.44 -9.22 18.07
CA CYS A 28 3.11 -10.01 19.10
C CYS A 28 3.37 -9.22 20.40
N ALA A 29 3.59 -7.91 20.29
CA ALA A 29 3.73 -7.01 21.44
C ALA A 29 2.39 -6.62 22.10
N GLY A 30 1.26 -7.12 21.60
CA GLY A 30 -0.07 -6.92 22.18
C GLY A 30 -0.81 -5.68 21.68
N PHE A 31 -0.39 -5.11 20.54
CA PHE A 31 -1.09 -3.98 19.91
C PHE A 31 -2.20 -4.45 18.97
N GLU A 32 -3.26 -3.66 18.84
CA GLU A 32 -4.24 -3.83 17.76
C GLU A 32 -3.73 -3.12 16.51
N VAL A 33 -3.36 -3.87 15.48
CA VAL A 33 -2.72 -3.35 14.27
C VAL A 33 -3.69 -3.35 13.09
N THR A 34 -3.71 -2.23 12.36
CA THR A 34 -4.40 -2.08 11.07
C THR A 34 -3.41 -1.63 9.99
N VAL A 35 -3.42 -2.27 8.83
CA VAL A 35 -2.55 -1.96 7.69
C VAL A 35 -3.40 -1.38 6.54
N LEU A 36 -3.07 -0.16 6.12
CA LEU A 36 -3.63 0.47 4.93
C LEU A 36 -2.60 0.40 3.80
N TYR A 37 -2.99 -0.17 2.66
CA TYR A 37 -2.09 -0.36 1.54
C TYR A 37 -2.74 -0.01 0.21
N CYS A 38 -1.92 0.30 -0.80
CA CYS A 38 -2.40 0.59 -2.15
C CYS A 38 -2.03 -0.54 -3.11
N HIS A 39 -2.82 -0.71 -4.17
CA HIS A 39 -2.50 -1.62 -5.27
C HIS A 39 -1.32 -1.07 -6.08
N VAL A 40 -0.35 -1.94 -6.39
CA VAL A 40 0.80 -1.58 -7.24
C VAL A 40 0.84 -2.47 -8.48
N ILE A 41 0.83 -3.79 -8.32
CA ILE A 41 1.01 -4.75 -9.41
C ILE A 41 0.11 -5.96 -9.27
N GLU A 42 -0.35 -6.48 -10.41
CA GLU A 42 -1.39 -7.51 -10.45
C GLU A 42 -0.94 -8.83 -9.79
N TRP A 43 0.27 -9.30 -10.07
CA TRP A 43 0.76 -10.56 -9.49
C TRP A 43 0.81 -10.51 -7.96
N ALA A 44 1.10 -9.34 -7.39
CA ALA A 44 1.13 -9.15 -5.95
C ALA A 44 -0.27 -9.21 -5.34
N SER A 45 -1.31 -8.86 -6.11
CA SER A 45 -2.71 -8.97 -5.66
C SER A 45 -3.16 -10.41 -5.52
N ASP A 46 -2.75 -11.28 -6.45
CA ASP A 46 -3.06 -12.71 -6.37
C ASP A 46 -2.34 -13.37 -5.18
N PHE A 47 -1.09 -12.96 -4.91
CA PHE A 47 -0.35 -13.40 -3.72
C PHE A 47 -0.97 -12.86 -2.42
N ASP A 48 -1.24 -11.55 -2.36
CA ASP A 48 -1.89 -10.88 -1.23
C ASP A 48 -3.22 -11.55 -0.87
N LYS A 49 -4.02 -11.95 -1.87
CA LYS A 49 -5.32 -12.59 -1.63
C LYS A 49 -5.20 -13.86 -0.79
N GLN A 50 -4.13 -14.64 -0.96
CA GLN A 50 -3.88 -15.85 -0.18
C GLN A 50 -3.16 -15.53 1.13
N PHE A 51 -2.13 -14.68 1.06
CA PHE A 51 -1.32 -14.31 2.22
C PHE A 51 -2.15 -13.61 3.30
N LEU A 52 -2.97 -12.63 2.93
CA LEU A 52 -3.76 -11.80 3.85
C LEU A 52 -4.93 -12.53 4.51
N GLN A 53 -5.23 -13.77 4.11
CA GLN A 53 -6.19 -14.63 4.84
C GLN A 53 -5.58 -15.20 6.12
N ASN A 54 -4.25 -15.24 6.20
CA ASN A 54 -3.52 -15.91 7.28
C ASN A 54 -2.88 -14.93 8.28
N VAL A 55 -3.06 -13.62 8.10
CA VAL A 55 -2.48 -12.61 8.98
C VAL A 55 -3.36 -12.32 10.19
N SER A 56 -2.74 -11.94 11.30
CA SER A 56 -3.43 -11.66 12.58
C SER A 56 -3.82 -10.18 12.76
N TRP A 57 -3.55 -9.33 11.77
CA TRP A 57 -3.83 -7.90 11.78
C TRP A 57 -4.88 -7.53 10.73
N LYS A 58 -5.59 -6.43 10.96
CA LYS A 58 -6.60 -5.91 10.03
C LYS A 58 -5.93 -5.28 8.82
N HIS A 59 -6.54 -5.37 7.65
CA HIS A 59 -5.99 -4.79 6.43
C HIS A 59 -7.05 -4.19 5.53
N PHE A 60 -6.69 -3.12 4.83
CA PHE A 60 -7.57 -2.44 3.88
C PHE A 60 -6.79 -1.99 2.66
N LEU A 61 -7.25 -2.42 1.49
CA LEU A 61 -6.82 -1.88 0.20
C LEU A 61 -7.47 -0.51 -0.03
N ILE A 62 -6.65 0.53 -0.08
CA ILE A 62 -7.02 1.92 -0.33
C ILE A 62 -6.67 2.29 -1.78
N GLY A 63 -7.50 3.11 -2.43
CA GLY A 63 -7.30 3.52 -3.83
C GLY A 63 -7.81 2.52 -4.89
N GLY A 64 -8.23 1.33 -4.49
CA GLY A 64 -8.77 0.30 -5.39
C GLY A 64 -7.70 -0.44 -6.21
N SER A 65 -8.14 -1.41 -7.02
CA SER A 65 -7.31 -2.17 -7.96
C SER A 65 -7.98 -2.28 -9.33
N PRO A 66 -7.25 -2.66 -10.40
CA PRO A 66 -7.82 -2.86 -11.73
C PRO A 66 -8.97 -3.89 -11.74
N LYS A 67 -8.90 -4.93 -10.89
CA LYS A 67 -9.95 -5.96 -10.73
C LYS A 67 -11.01 -5.64 -9.67
N GLN A 68 -10.74 -4.78 -8.69
CA GLN A 68 -11.72 -4.30 -7.71
C GLN A 68 -11.79 -2.78 -7.69
N LYS A 69 -12.93 -2.22 -8.11
CA LYS A 69 -13.19 -0.78 -8.19
C LYS A 69 -12.27 -0.05 -9.19
N SER A 70 -12.27 -0.53 -10.44
CA SER A 70 -11.54 0.03 -11.60
C SER A 70 -11.67 1.55 -11.76
N PHE A 71 -12.80 2.14 -11.40
CA PHE A 71 -13.03 3.59 -11.46
C PHE A 71 -12.17 4.38 -10.44
N VAL A 72 -11.98 3.85 -9.22
CA VAL A 72 -11.15 4.52 -8.19
C VAL A 72 -9.67 4.45 -8.58
N TYR A 73 -9.24 3.32 -9.16
CA TYR A 73 -7.90 3.17 -9.73
C TYR A 73 -7.66 4.18 -10.86
N LEU A 74 -8.62 4.35 -11.78
CA LEU A 74 -8.53 5.30 -12.89
C LEU A 74 -8.46 6.75 -12.39
N VAL A 75 -9.33 7.14 -11.44
CA VAL A 75 -9.37 8.52 -10.88
C VAL A 75 -8.09 8.84 -10.11
N THR A 76 -7.55 7.88 -9.35
CA THR A 76 -6.29 8.08 -8.61
C THR A 76 -5.12 8.30 -9.58
N ARG A 77 -5.08 7.56 -10.68
CA ARG A 77 -4.04 7.69 -11.71
C ARG A 77 -4.17 8.99 -12.52
N LEU A 78 -5.40 9.42 -12.85
CA LEU A 78 -5.65 10.69 -13.54
C LEU A 78 -5.26 11.90 -12.68
N ARG A 79 -5.53 11.86 -11.37
CA ARG A 79 -5.07 12.89 -10.42
C ARG A 79 -3.55 12.98 -10.34
N PHE A 80 -2.86 11.84 -10.32
CA PHE A 80 -1.39 11.83 -10.30
C PHE A 80 -0.80 12.42 -11.59
N ASN A 81 -1.37 12.09 -12.75
CA ASN A 81 -0.94 12.67 -14.04
C ASN A 81 -1.14 14.20 -14.10
N TRP A 82 -2.17 14.75 -13.45
CA TRP A 82 -2.34 16.21 -13.40
C TRP A 82 -1.31 16.91 -12.52
N ASN A 83 -0.91 16.32 -11.39
CA ASN A 83 0.18 16.88 -10.60
C ASN A 83 1.53 16.79 -11.34
N SER A 84 1.78 15.72 -12.11
CA SER A 84 3.00 15.60 -12.94
C SER A 84 3.04 16.57 -14.12
N ALA A 85 1.89 17.10 -14.56
CA ALA A 85 1.82 18.13 -15.60
C ALA A 85 2.06 19.54 -15.04
N ILE A 86 1.76 19.78 -13.77
CA ILE A 86 2.00 21.06 -13.09
C ILE A 86 3.38 21.09 -12.41
N ALA A 87 3.96 19.94 -12.07
CA ALA A 87 5.29 19.79 -11.50
C ALA A 87 6.41 19.54 -12.55
N GLN A 88 6.25 20.02 -13.78
CA GLN A 88 7.38 20.20 -14.68
C GLN A 88 8.13 21.49 -14.29
N ASP A 89 8.78 21.45 -13.13
CA ASP A 89 9.93 22.32 -12.89
C ASP A 89 11.15 21.64 -13.55
N PRO A 90 11.95 22.35 -14.37
CA PRO A 90 12.97 21.75 -15.23
C PRO A 90 14.29 21.44 -14.50
N PHE A 91 14.24 21.01 -13.24
CA PHE A 91 15.45 20.69 -12.48
C PHE A 91 15.71 19.19 -12.36
N ASP A 92 16.82 18.82 -13.01
CA ASP A 92 17.71 17.69 -12.75
C ASP A 92 17.47 16.36 -13.49
N LYS A 93 17.92 16.34 -14.74
CA LYS A 93 18.14 15.12 -15.54
C LYS A 93 19.58 14.58 -15.43
N ASN A 94 20.31 14.80 -14.34
CA ASN A 94 21.67 14.27 -14.17
C ASN A 94 21.91 13.67 -12.78
N VAL A 95 21.18 12.63 -12.39
CA VAL A 95 21.66 11.71 -11.35
C VAL A 95 21.32 10.28 -11.76
N ILE A 96 22.35 9.58 -12.23
CA ILE A 96 22.42 8.12 -12.33
C ILE A 96 22.64 7.61 -10.90
N TYR A 97 21.72 6.78 -10.38
CA TYR A 97 22.02 5.64 -9.50
C TYR A 97 20.95 4.57 -9.69
#